data_AF-A0AA38IMI2-F1
#
_entry.id   AF-A0AA38IMI2-F1
#
_cell.length_a   1.000
_cell.length_b   1.000
_cell.length_c   1.000
_cell.angle_alpha   90.00
_cell.angle_beta   90.00
_cell.angle_gamma   90.00
#
_symmetry.space_group_name_H-M   'P 1'
#
loop_
_entity.id
_entity.type
_entity.pdbx_description
1 polymer ?
#
loop_
_entity_poly.entity_id
_entity_poly.type
_entity_poly.pdbx_seq_one_letter_code
_entity_poly.pdbx_strand_id
1 'polypeptide(L)'
;MWFTSSSKLDVRRNKDRLGLRRLYEWYDRGILLQARQRLDEAIESYHRAIHFRPSLALAYVNLGAALISAGRCQEAVSVLRQGSRLDGTGLRDRREHETARVSALLQLGALYSEQGRLQRALAAYREAAYSLPEHYPPQVR
;
A
#
# COMPACT_ATOMS: atom_id res chain seq x y z
N MET A 1 -19.78 16.14 -37.04
CA MET A 1 -18.52 15.38 -37.02
C MET A 1 -18.61 14.38 -35.87
N TRP A 2 -18.94 13.12 -36.15
CA TRP A 2 -19.24 12.11 -35.13
C TRP A 2 -17.96 11.34 -34.79
N PHE A 3 -17.34 11.62 -33.63
CA PHE A 3 -16.35 10.70 -33.07
C PHE A 3 -17.11 9.50 -32.51
N THR A 4 -16.90 8.31 -33.09
CA THR A 4 -17.51 7.06 -32.63
C THR A 4 -17.06 6.74 -31.19
N SER A 5 -17.98 6.17 -30.40
CA SER A 5 -17.77 5.77 -28.99
C SER A 5 -16.54 4.85 -28.79
N SER A 6 -16.10 4.18 -29.87
CA SER A 6 -14.92 3.31 -29.88
C SER A 6 -13.60 4.07 -29.65
N SER A 7 -13.43 5.27 -30.22
CA SER A 7 -12.15 6.01 -30.13
C SER A 7 -11.84 6.53 -28.73
N LYS A 8 -12.86 6.98 -27.97
CA LYS A 8 -12.71 7.41 -26.57
C LYS A 8 -12.42 6.25 -25.62
N LEU A 9 -13.02 5.08 -25.87
CA LEU A 9 -12.77 3.86 -25.10
C LEU A 9 -11.36 3.33 -25.32
N ASP A 10 -10.87 3.34 -26.56
CA ASP A 10 -9.50 2.90 -26.89
C ASP A 10 -8.44 3.84 -26.30
N VAL A 11 -8.65 5.16 -26.35
CA VAL A 11 -7.74 6.13 -25.70
C VAL A 11 -7.72 5.94 -24.19
N ARG A 12 -8.87 5.72 -23.54
CA ARG A 12 -8.95 5.45 -22.10
C ARG A 12 -8.24 4.15 -21.73
N ARG A 13 -8.51 3.08 -22.47
CA ARG A 13 -7.88 1.77 -22.28
C ARG A 13 -6.36 1.81 -22.50
N ASN A 14 -5.89 2.63 -23.43
CA ASN A 14 -4.46 2.84 -23.67
C ASN A 14 -3.81 3.69 -22.57
N LYS A 15 -4.49 4.74 -22.09
CA LYS A 15 -4.03 5.56 -20.96
C LYS A 15 -3.94 4.75 -19.67
N ASP A 16 -4.91 3.86 -19.43
CA ASP A 16 -4.91 2.94 -18.29
C ASP A 16 -3.75 1.93 -18.39
N ARG A 17 -3.47 1.41 -19.59
CA ARG A 17 -2.31 0.53 -19.84
C ARG A 17 -0.97 1.24 -19.62
N LEU A 18 -0.82 2.46 -20.12
CA LEU A 18 0.40 3.26 -19.93
C LEU A 18 0.59 3.65 -18.46
N GLY A 19 -0.49 3.99 -17.75
CA GLY A 19 -0.49 4.25 -16.32
C GLY A 19 -0.05 3.04 -15.50
N LEU A 20 -0.58 1.86 -15.82
CA LEU A 20 -0.17 0.60 -15.19
C LEU A 20 1.29 0.25 -15.49
N ARG A 21 1.76 0.44 -16.72
CA ARG A 21 3.18 0.19 -17.05
C ARG A 21 4.11 1.07 -16.24
N ARG A 22 3.83 2.38 -16.18
CA ARG A 22 4.62 3.33 -15.38
C ARG A 22 4.54 3.01 -13.89
N LEU A 23 3.36 2.63 -13.39
CA LEU A 23 3.18 2.17 -12.01
C LEU A 23 4.16 1.05 -11.67
N TYR A 24 4.17 -0.04 -12.45
CA TYR A 24 5.03 -1.19 -12.18
C TYR A 24 6.50 -0.83 -12.30
N GLU A 25 6.88 -0.03 -13.30
CA GLU A 25 8.26 0.44 -13.46
C GLU A 25 8.77 1.21 -12.23
N TRP A 26 7.99 2.17 -11.74
CA TRP A 26 8.33 2.93 -10.53
C TRP A 26 8.34 2.05 -9.28
N TYR A 27 7.38 1.14 -9.16
CA TYR A 27 7.29 0.24 -8.02
C TYR A 27 8.49 -0.73 -7.95
N ASP A 28 8.82 -1.38 -9.06
CA ASP A 28 9.95 -2.32 -9.15
C ASP A 28 11.29 -1.60 -8.93
N ARG A 29 11.42 -0.38 -9.48
CA ARG A 29 12.58 0.48 -9.22
C ARG A 29 12.72 0.78 -7.72
N GLY A 30 11.62 1.08 -7.03
CA GLY A 30 11.61 1.30 -5.58
C GLY A 30 12.14 0.11 -4.80
N ILE A 31 11.69 -1.11 -5.14
CA ILE A 31 12.16 -2.36 -4.52
C ILE A 31 13.67 -2.53 -4.71
N LEU A 32 14.15 -2.37 -5.95
CA LEU A 32 15.58 -2.53 -6.27
C LEU A 32 16.46 -1.50 -5.55
N LEU A 33 15.99 -0.26 -5.41
CA LEU A 33 16.72 0.79 -4.71
C LEU A 33 16.75 0.55 -3.20
N GLN A 34 15.63 0.10 -2.62
CA GLN A 34 15.55 -0.26 -1.21
C GLN A 34 16.50 -1.43 -0.88
N ALA A 35 16.57 -2.45 -1.73
CA ALA A 35 17.52 -3.55 -1.59
C ALA A 35 18.99 -3.08 -1.61
N ARG A 36 19.27 -1.97 -2.30
CA ARG A 36 20.59 -1.33 -2.35
C ARG A 36 20.81 -0.26 -1.27
N GLN A 37 19.91 -0.14 -0.29
CA GLN A 37 19.96 0.89 0.76
C GLN A 37 19.93 2.33 0.23
N ARG A 38 19.47 2.55 -1.01
CA ARG A 38 19.26 3.88 -1.60
C ARG A 38 17.86 4.37 -1.24
N LEU A 39 17.66 4.63 0.05
CA LEU A 39 16.33 4.77 0.65
C LEU A 39 15.55 5.99 0.13
N ASP A 40 16.18 7.15 -0.03
CA ASP A 40 15.48 8.36 -0.51
C ASP A 40 14.97 8.20 -1.96
N GLU A 41 15.74 7.56 -2.83
CA GLU A 41 15.31 7.28 -4.20
C GLU A 41 14.22 6.19 -4.25
N ALA A 42 14.28 5.22 -3.33
CA ALA A 42 13.21 4.23 -3.19
C ALA A 42 11.90 4.90 -2.76
N ILE A 43 11.97 5.81 -1.78
CA ILE A 43 10.85 6.63 -1.31
C ILE A 43 10.24 7.42 -2.48
N GLU A 44 11.05 8.13 -3.27
CA GLU A 44 10.56 8.85 -4.45
C GLU A 44 9.87 7.90 -5.45
N SER A 45 10.48 6.75 -5.71
CA SER A 45 9.95 5.76 -6.64
C SER A 45 8.58 5.24 -6.19
N TYR A 46 8.40 4.94 -4.90
CA TYR A 46 7.09 4.55 -4.38
C TYR A 46 6.06 5.68 -4.41
N HIS A 47 6.46 6.94 -4.15
CA HIS A 47 5.57 8.08 -4.34
C HIS A 47 5.09 8.21 -5.79
N ARG A 48 5.96 7.97 -6.78
CA ARG A 48 5.57 7.94 -8.19
C ARG A 48 4.62 6.78 -8.49
N ALA A 49 4.87 5.59 -7.95
CA ALA A 49 3.95 4.46 -8.08
C ALA A 49 2.55 4.81 -7.52
N ILE A 50 2.48 5.39 -6.32
CA ILE A 50 1.23 5.85 -5.71
C ILE A 50 0.53 6.91 -6.57
N HIS A 51 1.28 7.84 -7.18
CA HIS A 51 0.69 8.84 -8.08
C HIS A 51 -0.02 8.21 -9.28
N PHE A 52 0.52 7.12 -9.84
CA PHE A 52 -0.13 6.40 -10.95
C PHE A 52 -1.31 5.54 -10.49
N ARG A 53 -1.23 4.94 -9.30
CA ARG A 53 -2.33 4.14 -8.72
C ARG A 53 -2.45 4.39 -7.21
N PRO A 54 -3.26 5.39 -6.80
CA PRO A 54 -3.47 5.71 -5.38
C PRO A 54 -4.15 4.59 -4.59
N SER A 55 -4.79 3.65 -5.29
CA SER A 55 -5.45 2.51 -4.66
C SER A 55 -4.51 1.31 -4.41
N LEU A 56 -3.22 1.40 -4.75
CA LEU A 56 -2.29 0.27 -4.59
C LEU A 56 -1.76 0.23 -3.15
N ALA A 57 -2.44 -0.50 -2.26
CA ALA A 57 -2.04 -0.63 -0.86
C ALA A 57 -0.59 -1.10 -0.65
N LEU A 58 -0.11 -1.99 -1.52
CA LEU A 58 1.25 -2.51 -1.47
C LEU A 58 2.33 -1.41 -1.62
N ALA A 59 2.09 -0.40 -2.44
CA ALA A 59 3.02 0.72 -2.59
C ALA A 59 3.11 1.58 -1.31
N TYR A 60 2.01 1.72 -0.57
CA TYR A 60 2.02 2.41 0.74
C TYR A 60 2.76 1.60 1.79
N VAL A 61 2.61 0.27 1.80
CA VAL A 61 3.36 -0.62 2.71
C VAL A 61 4.86 -0.51 2.48
N ASN A 62 5.30 -0.59 1.22
CA ASN A 62 6.73 -0.52 0.91
C ASN A 62 7.31 0.88 1.13
N LEU A 63 6.55 1.94 0.83
CA LEU A 63 6.94 3.31 1.17
C LEU A 63 7.08 3.46 2.68
N GLY A 64 6.14 2.95 3.46
CA GLY A 64 6.21 2.92 4.93
C GLY A 64 7.47 2.22 5.41
N ALA A 65 7.75 1.01 4.92
CA ALA A 65 8.96 0.26 5.25
C ALA A 65 10.25 1.02 4.89
N ALA A 66 10.32 1.63 3.71
CA ALA A 66 11.47 2.44 3.30
C ALA A 66 11.67 3.68 4.19
N LEU A 67 10.58 4.35 4.58
CA LEU A 67 10.62 5.47 5.52
C LEU A 67 11.09 5.05 6.91
N ILE A 68 10.67 3.88 7.40
CA ILE A 68 11.15 3.31 8.67
C ILE A 68 12.65 3.06 8.59
N SER A 69 13.12 2.41 7.52
CA SER A 69 14.57 2.17 7.31
C SER A 69 15.37 3.46 7.24
N ALA A 70 14.77 4.56 6.75
CA ALA A 70 15.39 5.88 6.69
C ALA A 70 15.30 6.68 8.01
N GLY A 71 14.72 6.11 9.06
CA GLY A 71 14.49 6.79 10.35
C GLY A 71 13.36 7.82 10.35
N ARG A 72 12.57 7.89 9.26
CA ARG A 72 11.48 8.86 9.05
C ARG A 72 10.14 8.33 9.59
N CYS A 73 10.14 7.93 10.87
CA CYS A 73 9.04 7.18 11.49
C CYS A 73 7.70 7.94 11.49
N GLN A 74 7.70 9.28 11.65
CA GLN A 74 6.47 10.07 11.64
C GLN A 74 5.78 10.06 10.27
N GLU A 75 6.57 10.12 9.19
CA GLU A 75 6.06 10.05 7.83
C GLU A 75 5.56 8.63 7.51
N ALA A 76 6.30 7.60 7.97
CA ALA A 76 5.86 6.22 7.84
C ALA A 76 4.48 5.99 8.48
N VAL A 77 4.23 6.54 9.67
CA VAL A 77 2.91 6.47 10.32
C VAL A 77 1.81 7.07 9.45
N SER A 78 2.07 8.23 8.82
CA SER A 78 1.09 8.88 7.94
C SER A 78 0.76 8.02 6.73
N VAL A 79 1.80 7.53 6.04
CA VAL A 79 1.66 6.72 4.82
C VAL A 79 0.97 5.39 5.11
N LEU A 80 1.41 4.66 6.14
CA LEU A 80 0.83 3.36 6.47
C LEU A 80 -0.64 3.50 6.89
N ARG A 81 -1.00 4.59 7.59
CA ARG A 81 -2.39 4.88 7.96
C ARG A 81 -3.26 5.19 6.74
N GLN A 82 -2.70 5.83 5.71
CA GLN A 82 -3.41 6.01 4.45
C GLN A 82 -3.60 4.66 3.76
N GLY A 83 -2.53 3.84 3.67
CA GLY A 83 -2.56 2.51 3.06
C GLY A 83 -3.59 1.57 3.69
N SER A 84 -3.68 1.52 5.02
CA SER A 84 -4.64 0.65 5.72
C SER A 84 -6.11 1.01 5.48
N ARG A 85 -6.38 2.25 5.05
CA ARG A 85 -7.74 2.78 4.81
C ARG A 85 -8.18 2.69 3.35
N LEU A 86 -7.30 2.24 2.45
CA LEU A 86 -7.61 2.18 1.02
C LEU A 86 -8.70 1.14 0.74
N ASP A 87 -9.75 1.56 0.06
CA ASP A 87 -10.80 0.64 -0.35
C ASP A 87 -10.32 -0.31 -1.45
N GLY A 88 -10.64 -1.59 -1.28
CA GLY A 88 -10.33 -2.66 -2.24
C GLY A 88 -11.51 -3.02 -3.14
N THR A 89 -12.63 -2.30 -3.05
CA THR A 89 -13.81 -2.57 -3.90
C THR A 89 -13.47 -2.47 -5.38
N GLY A 90 -13.88 -3.47 -6.16
CA GLY A 90 -13.68 -3.48 -7.61
C GLY A 90 -12.27 -3.83 -8.09
N LEU A 91 -11.34 -4.16 -7.19
CA LEU A 91 -10.03 -4.67 -7.56
C LEU A 91 -10.10 -6.15 -7.94
N ARG A 92 -9.40 -6.54 -9.01
CA ARG A 92 -9.25 -7.95 -9.41
C ARG A 92 -8.56 -8.76 -8.30
N ASP A 93 -7.53 -8.18 -7.70
CA ASP A 93 -6.67 -8.85 -6.72
C ASP A 93 -7.03 -8.41 -5.29
N ARG A 94 -8.31 -8.56 -4.93
CA ARG A 94 -8.85 -8.09 -3.63
C ARG A 94 -8.12 -8.71 -2.43
N ARG A 95 -7.73 -9.97 -2.53
CA ARG A 95 -7.01 -10.68 -1.45
C ARG A 95 -5.67 -10.04 -1.17
N GLU A 96 -4.85 -9.82 -2.21
CA GLU A 96 -3.54 -9.18 -2.06
C GLU A 96 -3.66 -7.75 -1.54
N HIS A 97 -4.67 -7.01 -2.01
CA HIS A 97 -4.96 -5.67 -1.49
C HIS A 97 -5.27 -5.70 0.01
N GLU A 98 -6.12 -6.62 0.46
CA GLU A 98 -6.47 -6.75 1.88
C GLU A 98 -5.26 -7.18 2.71
N THR A 99 -4.46 -8.15 2.23
CA THR A 99 -3.21 -8.55 2.89
C THR A 99 -2.25 -7.36 3.03
N ALA A 100 -2.14 -6.51 2.02
CA ALA A 100 -1.32 -5.30 2.11
C ALA A 100 -1.87 -4.29 3.13
N ARG A 101 -3.20 -4.08 3.19
CA ARG A 101 -3.81 -3.22 4.22
C ARG A 101 -3.55 -3.72 5.63
N VAL A 102 -3.72 -5.03 5.85
CA VAL A 102 -3.38 -5.69 7.12
C VAL A 102 -1.90 -5.52 7.43
N SER A 103 -1.02 -5.71 6.45
CA SER A 103 0.43 -5.51 6.62
C SER A 103 0.74 -4.07 7.06
N ALA A 104 0.02 -3.08 6.52
CA ALA A 104 0.16 -1.69 6.95
C ALA A 104 -0.26 -1.48 8.41
N LEU A 105 -1.35 -2.12 8.87
CA LEU A 105 -1.78 -2.08 10.27
C LEU A 105 -0.77 -2.72 11.21
N LEU A 106 -0.15 -3.85 10.80
CA LEU A 106 0.89 -4.50 11.57
C LEU A 106 2.14 -3.62 11.73
N GLN A 107 2.60 -2.99 10.63
CA GLN A 107 3.73 -2.06 10.68
C GLN A 107 3.42 -0.81 11.53
N LEU A 108 2.19 -0.29 11.46
CA LEU A 108 1.74 0.79 12.36
C LEU A 108 1.76 0.38 13.83
N GLY A 109 1.26 -0.83 14.12
CA GLY A 109 1.27 -1.38 15.48
C GLY A 109 2.69 -1.45 16.02
N ALA A 110 3.63 -1.94 15.21
CA ALA A 110 5.05 -2.03 15.56
C ALA A 110 5.64 -0.63 15.86
N LEU A 111 5.43 0.33 14.96
CA LEU A 111 5.89 1.71 15.15
C LEU A 111 5.32 2.37 16.40
N TYR A 112 4.04 2.15 16.70
CA TYR A 112 3.44 2.69 17.93
C TYR A 112 3.99 2.01 19.18
N SER A 113 4.29 0.71 19.10
CA SER A 113 4.90 -0.03 20.20
C SER A 113 6.30 0.52 20.53
N GLU A 114 7.13 0.72 19.51
CA GLU A 114 8.47 1.31 19.65
C GLU A 114 8.44 2.73 20.23
N GLN A 115 7.40 3.50 19.93
CA GLN A 115 7.18 4.85 20.49
C GLN A 115 6.56 4.84 21.90
N GLY A 116 6.35 3.67 22.52
CA GLY A 116 5.68 3.55 23.83
C GLY A 116 4.19 3.86 23.80
N ARG A 117 3.57 4.00 22.61
CA ARG A 117 2.16 4.35 22.42
C ARG A 117 1.29 3.09 22.42
N LEU A 118 1.36 2.33 23.51
CA LEU A 118 0.79 0.99 23.64
C LEU A 118 -0.70 0.91 23.28
N GLN A 119 -1.49 1.93 23.64
CA GLN A 119 -2.91 1.99 23.31
C GLN A 119 -3.16 2.02 21.80
N ARG A 120 -2.34 2.77 21.05
CA ARG A 120 -2.46 2.85 19.58
C ARG A 120 -1.92 1.59 18.91
N ALA A 121 -0.85 1.01 19.45
CA ALA A 121 -0.31 -0.26 19.00
C ALA A 121 -1.36 -1.37 19.11
N LEU A 122 -1.98 -1.50 20.28
CA LEU A 122 -3.04 -2.49 20.54
C LEU A 122 -4.24 -2.31 19.62
N ALA A 123 -4.67 -1.06 19.38
CA ALA A 123 -5.75 -0.78 18.45
C ALA A 123 -5.43 -1.24 17.03
N ALA A 124 -4.23 -0.92 16.52
CA ALA A 124 -3.79 -1.32 15.18
C ALA A 124 -3.68 -2.85 15.04
N TYR A 125 -3.13 -3.54 16.05
CA TYR A 125 -3.03 -5.00 16.04
C TYR A 125 -4.39 -5.69 16.11
N ARG A 126 -5.33 -5.15 16.90
CA ARG A 126 -6.70 -5.68 16.95
C ARG A 126 -7.39 -5.54 15.61
N GLU A 127 -7.28 -4.38 14.98
CA GLU A 127 -7.84 -4.14 13.65
C GLU A 127 -7.25 -5.12 12.62
N ALA A 128 -5.93 -5.31 12.63
CA ALA A 128 -5.27 -6.30 11.76
C ALA A 128 -5.78 -7.73 11.98
N ALA A 129 -6.00 -8.14 13.24
CA ALA A 129 -6.52 -9.46 13.58
C ALA A 129 -7.97 -9.66 13.12
N TYR A 130 -8.83 -8.65 13.25
CA TYR A 130 -10.21 -8.72 12.74
C TYR A 130 -10.27 -8.78 11.20
N SER A 131 -9.33 -8.15 10.51
CA SER A 131 -9.21 -8.16 9.05
C SER A 131 -8.56 -9.42 8.47
N LEU A 132 -8.04 -10.34 9.30
CA LEU A 132 -7.46 -11.63 8.89
C LEU A 132 -8.41 -12.83 9.18
N PRO A 133 -9.62 -12.93 8.62
CA PRO A 133 -10.50 -14.05 8.91
C PRO A 133 -10.14 -15.28 8.07
N GLU A 134 -9.06 -16.01 8.38
CA GLU A 134 -8.90 -17.40 7.89
C GLU A 134 -8.26 -18.44 8.86
N HIS A 135 -7.81 -18.10 10.07
CA HIS A 135 -7.12 -19.13 10.91
C HIS A 135 -7.48 -19.26 12.40
N TYR A 136 -8.68 -18.86 12.81
CA TYR A 136 -9.23 -19.39 14.05
C TYR A 136 -10.76 -19.37 14.03
N PRO A 137 -11.45 -20.44 13.54
CA PRO A 137 -12.83 -20.61 13.96
C PRO A 137 -12.81 -20.67 15.49
N PRO A 138 -13.59 -19.84 16.21
CA PRO A 138 -13.76 -20.04 17.63
C PRO A 138 -14.27 -21.47 17.80
N GLN A 139 -13.48 -22.34 18.46
CA GLN A 139 -13.99 -23.62 18.91
C GLN A 139 -15.00 -23.31 20.00
N VAL A 140 -16.25 -23.12 19.59
CA VAL A 140 -17.38 -23.06 20.52
C VAL A 140 -17.45 -24.44 21.15
N ARG A 141 -17.11 -24.51 22.44
CA ARG A 141 -17.36 -25.69 23.28
C ARG A 141 -18.80 -25.69 23.74
#